data_AF-A0AAW7JBM0-F1
#
_entry.id   AF-A0AAW7JBM0-F1
#
_cell.length_a   1.000
_cell.length_b   1.000
_cell.length_c   1.000
_cell.angle_alpha   90.00
_cell.angle_beta   90.00
_cell.angle_gamma   90.00
#
_symmetry.space_group_name_H-M   'P 1'
#
loop_
_entity.id
_entity.type
_entity.pdbx_description
1 polymer ?
#
loop_
_entity_poly.entity_id
_entity_poly.type
_entity_poly.pdbx_seq_one_letter_code
_entity_poly.pdbx_strand_id
1 'polypeptide(L)'
;MTKKYLNNPKRLCDSLAENLRFLHEQNFEDCPILDHSERYLKKVEKNASIKHSNLDFVNNYNIRTTEEAYDYIENKKLLLKNDTLLHGDYCLPNIILDNWKFKGFIDLDCAGVGDRHIDLFWGAWTLNFNIGTDQYRDRFFDAYGRDRIDVDRLKLVGCCEVFG
;
A
#
# COMPACT_ATOMS: atom_id res chain seq x y z
N MET A 1 10.73 -1.99 15.42
CA MET A 1 11.75 -1.20 14.69
C MET A 1 12.47 -0.26 15.67
N THR A 2 13.80 -0.12 15.57
CA THR A 2 14.63 0.66 16.53
C THR A 2 14.46 2.17 16.35
N LYS A 3 14.43 2.96 17.44
CA LYS A 3 14.36 4.44 17.44
C LYS A 3 15.35 5.12 16.46
N LYS A 4 16.48 4.48 16.19
CA LYS A 4 17.50 4.90 15.22
C LYS A 4 16.93 5.22 13.82
N TYR A 5 16.02 4.39 13.32
CA TYR A 5 15.48 4.55 11.96
C TYR A 5 14.48 5.71 11.90
N LEU A 6 13.58 5.82 12.87
CA LEU A 6 12.59 6.88 12.95
C LEU A 6 13.23 8.28 13.13
N ASN A 7 14.40 8.36 13.79
CA ASN A 7 15.16 9.60 13.91
C ASN A 7 15.81 10.08 12.59
N ASN A 8 15.72 9.28 11.52
CA ASN A 8 16.25 9.62 10.19
C ASN A 8 15.16 9.46 9.13
N PRO A 9 14.04 10.20 9.23
CA PRO A 9 12.82 9.93 8.47
C PRO A 9 13.03 10.00 6.96
N LYS A 10 13.84 10.95 6.46
CA LYS A 10 14.18 11.05 5.03
C LYS A 10 14.83 9.77 4.50
N ARG A 11 15.84 9.26 5.21
CA ARG A 11 16.56 8.04 4.82
C ARG A 11 15.67 6.81 4.95
N LEU A 12 14.77 6.78 5.94
CA LEU A 12 13.79 5.71 6.09
C LEU A 12 12.82 5.68 4.91
N CYS A 13 12.34 6.84 4.46
CA CYS A 13 11.48 6.93 3.27
C CYS A 13 12.20 6.42 2.03
N ASP A 14 13.43 6.89 1.78
CA ASP A 14 14.22 6.47 0.63
C ASP A 14 14.46 4.94 0.67
N SER A 15 14.87 4.41 1.82
CA SER A 15 15.13 2.96 1.99
C SER A 15 13.87 2.12 1.78
N LEU A 16 12.72 2.56 2.30
CA LEU A 16 11.46 1.85 2.11
C LEU A 16 11.00 1.88 0.67
N ALA A 17 11.13 3.02 0.00
CA ALA A 17 10.76 3.17 -1.39
C ALA A 17 11.62 2.29 -2.30
N GLU A 18 12.94 2.29 -2.09
CA GLU A 18 13.90 1.47 -2.81
C GLU A 18 13.64 -0.04 -2.61
N ASN A 19 13.36 -0.47 -1.38
CA ASN A 19 13.04 -1.87 -1.10
C ASN A 19 11.70 -2.30 -1.72
N LEU A 20 10.70 -1.43 -1.72
CA LEU A 20 9.42 -1.71 -2.36
C LEU A 20 9.60 -1.81 -3.87
N ARG A 21 10.38 -0.89 -4.43
CA ARG A 21 10.71 -0.87 -5.84
C ARG A 21 11.42 -2.16 -6.26
N PHE A 22 12.40 -2.59 -5.46
CA PHE A 22 13.09 -3.85 -5.65
C PHE A 22 12.12 -5.04 -5.71
N LEU A 23 11.15 -5.14 -4.79
CA LEU A 23 10.12 -6.18 -4.81
C LEU A 23 9.26 -6.12 -6.08
N HIS A 24 8.75 -4.93 -6.41
CA HIS A 24 7.86 -4.72 -7.55
C HIS A 24 8.51 -4.91 -8.92
N GLU A 25 9.85 -4.94 -8.99
CA GLU A 25 10.62 -5.24 -10.20
C GLU A 25 10.98 -6.72 -10.35
N GLN A 26 10.68 -7.57 -9.37
CA GLN A 26 10.91 -9.00 -9.49
C GLN A 26 9.96 -9.64 -10.51
N ASN A 27 10.44 -10.69 -11.18
CA ASN A 27 9.59 -11.52 -12.02
C ASN A 27 8.57 -12.27 -11.14
N PHE A 28 7.34 -12.36 -11.61
CA PHE A 28 6.22 -13.03 -10.93
C PHE A 28 5.57 -14.14 -11.74
N GLU A 29 6.16 -14.54 -12.88
CA GLU A 29 5.64 -15.62 -13.73
C GLU A 29 5.41 -16.94 -12.98
N ASP A 30 6.27 -17.26 -12.00
CA ASP A 30 6.16 -18.47 -11.17
C ASP A 30 5.35 -18.26 -9.87
N CYS A 31 4.72 -17.10 -9.69
CA CYS A 31 3.93 -16.83 -8.50
C CYS A 31 2.63 -17.68 -8.51
N PRO A 32 2.35 -18.48 -7.47
CA PRO A 32 1.15 -19.30 -7.42
C PRO A 32 -0.14 -18.49 -7.21
N ILE A 33 -0.01 -17.21 -6.86
CA ILE A 33 -1.10 -16.32 -6.48
C ILE A 33 -1.15 -15.16 -7.47
N LEU A 34 -2.05 -15.22 -8.45
CA LEU A 34 -2.09 -14.26 -9.56
C LEU A 34 -3.26 -13.27 -9.52
N ASP A 35 -4.19 -13.45 -8.58
CA ASP A 35 -5.49 -12.78 -8.52
C ASP A 35 -5.67 -11.93 -7.24
N HIS A 36 -4.58 -11.32 -6.73
CA HIS A 36 -4.63 -10.61 -5.45
C HIS A 36 -5.68 -9.49 -5.47
N SER A 37 -5.72 -8.68 -6.52
CA SER A 37 -6.63 -7.52 -6.60
C SER A 37 -8.10 -7.95 -6.63
N GLU A 38 -8.44 -9.07 -7.25
CA GLU A 38 -9.81 -9.60 -7.28
C GLU A 38 -10.24 -10.14 -5.91
N ARG A 39 -9.35 -10.86 -5.22
CA ARG A 39 -9.64 -11.34 -3.85
C ARG A 39 -9.80 -10.17 -2.89
N TYR A 40 -8.98 -9.14 -3.07
CA TYR A 40 -9.08 -7.89 -2.33
C TYR A 40 -10.43 -7.20 -2.54
N LEU A 41 -10.89 -7.04 -3.79
CA LEU A 41 -12.22 -6.48 -4.08
C LEU A 41 -13.37 -7.34 -3.53
N LYS A 42 -13.29 -8.67 -3.60
CA LYS A 42 -14.31 -9.56 -2.99
C LYS A 42 -14.42 -9.38 -1.48
N LYS A 43 -13.28 -9.12 -0.81
CA LYS A 43 -13.24 -8.84 0.63
C LYS A 43 -13.96 -7.51 0.94
N VAL A 44 -13.70 -6.47 0.15
CA VAL A 44 -14.39 -5.17 0.22
C VAL A 44 -15.90 -5.33 0.08
N GLU A 45 -16.36 -6.04 -0.96
CA GLU A 45 -17.80 -6.28 -1.20
C GLU A 45 -18.47 -6.99 -0.01
N LYS A 46 -17.80 -7.99 0.55
CA LYS A 46 -18.26 -8.70 1.74
C LYS A 46 -18.35 -7.77 2.96
N ASN A 47 -17.33 -6.97 3.21
CA ASN A 47 -17.26 -6.14 4.41
C ASN A 47 -18.18 -4.91 4.36
N ALA A 48 -18.39 -4.34 3.17
CA ALA A 48 -19.39 -3.30 2.95
C ALA A 48 -20.79 -3.76 3.37
N SER A 49 -21.13 -5.03 3.13
CA SER A 49 -22.45 -5.60 3.49
C SER A 49 -22.71 -5.69 5.00
N ILE A 50 -21.66 -5.72 5.83
CA ILE A 50 -21.76 -5.86 7.30
C ILE A 50 -21.45 -4.56 8.06
N LYS A 51 -21.31 -3.42 7.36
CA LYS A 51 -21.03 -2.09 7.92
C LYS A 51 -19.77 -2.00 8.78
N HIS A 52 -18.75 -2.81 8.48
CA HIS A 52 -17.43 -2.62 9.05
C HIS A 52 -16.69 -1.60 8.18
N SER A 53 -16.45 -0.40 8.72
CA SER A 53 -15.81 0.67 7.95
C SER A 53 -14.90 1.57 8.78
N ASN A 54 -13.80 2.04 8.18
CA ASN A 54 -12.93 3.06 8.75
C ASN A 54 -12.59 4.15 7.72
N LEU A 55 -13.18 5.34 7.88
CA LEU A 55 -12.94 6.47 6.98
C LEU A 55 -11.56 7.12 7.15
N ASP A 56 -10.77 6.75 8.16
CA ASP A 56 -9.45 7.34 8.38
C ASP A 56 -8.49 7.11 7.19
N PHE A 57 -8.69 6.03 6.44
CA PHE A 57 -7.89 5.68 5.26
C PHE A 57 -8.11 6.62 4.08
N VAL A 58 -9.20 7.37 4.08
CA VAL A 58 -9.55 8.32 3.02
C VAL A 58 -9.49 9.78 3.43
N ASN A 59 -8.96 10.12 4.61
CA ASN A 59 -8.85 11.51 5.08
C ASN A 59 -8.10 12.44 4.11
N ASN A 60 -7.15 11.89 3.34
CA ASN A 60 -6.37 12.62 2.33
C ASN A 60 -7.06 12.71 0.96
N TYR A 61 -8.19 12.01 0.80
CA TYR A 61 -9.00 12.01 -0.40
C TYR A 61 -10.31 12.73 -0.06
N ASN A 62 -10.84 13.57 -0.93
CA ASN A 62 -12.11 14.26 -0.67
C ASN A 62 -13.30 13.28 -0.75
N ILE A 63 -13.35 12.34 0.19
CA ILE A 63 -14.32 11.27 0.42
C ILE A 63 -14.69 11.37 1.91
N ARG A 64 -15.97 11.58 2.19
CA ARG A 64 -16.48 11.92 3.53
C ARG A 64 -17.41 10.87 4.09
N THR A 65 -17.93 9.98 3.24
CA THR A 65 -18.85 8.92 3.67
C THR A 65 -18.45 7.57 3.10
N THR A 66 -18.97 6.50 3.69
CA THR A 66 -18.76 5.14 3.20
C THR A 66 -19.43 4.93 1.85
N GLU A 67 -20.56 5.59 1.59
CA GLU A 67 -21.24 5.56 0.29
C GLU A 67 -20.38 6.22 -0.79
N GLU A 68 -19.78 7.38 -0.52
CA GLU A 68 -18.85 8.03 -1.47
C GLU A 68 -17.63 7.16 -1.77
N ALA A 69 -17.10 6.46 -0.75
CA ALA A 69 -15.99 5.52 -0.93
C ALA A 69 -16.41 4.33 -1.80
N TYR A 70 -17.57 3.72 -1.51
CA TYR A 70 -18.08 2.57 -2.26
C TYR A 70 -18.43 2.93 -3.71
N ASP A 71 -19.06 4.08 -3.93
CA ASP A 71 -19.35 4.60 -5.26
C ASP A 71 -18.05 4.80 -6.07
N TYR A 72 -17.00 5.34 -5.44
CA TYR A 72 -15.70 5.47 -6.10
C TYR A 72 -15.12 4.11 -6.48
N ILE A 73 -15.24 3.10 -5.62
CA ILE A 73 -14.80 1.73 -5.89
C ILE A 73 -15.56 1.15 -7.09
N GLU A 74 -16.89 1.17 -7.06
CA GLU A 74 -17.69 0.57 -8.13
C GLU A 74 -17.41 1.20 -9.50
N ASN A 75 -17.22 2.52 -9.54
CA ASN A 75 -16.92 3.24 -10.78
C ASN A 75 -15.49 3.02 -11.30
N LYS A 76 -14.54 2.62 -10.44
CA LYS A 76 -13.10 2.58 -10.80
C LYS A 76 -12.40 1.26 -10.53
N LYS A 77 -13.07 0.23 -10.00
CA LYS A 77 -12.47 -1.08 -9.67
C LYS A 77 -11.68 -1.73 -10.81
N LEU A 78 -12.08 -1.47 -12.06
CA LEU A 78 -11.39 -1.96 -13.26
C LEU A 78 -10.04 -1.26 -13.54
N LEU A 79 -9.66 -0.24 -12.77
CA LEU A 79 -8.33 0.38 -12.85
C LEU A 79 -7.25 -0.48 -12.19
N LEU A 80 -7.60 -1.32 -11.21
CA LEU A 80 -6.63 -2.20 -10.55
C LEU A 80 -6.09 -3.24 -11.55
N LYS A 81 -4.79 -3.53 -11.46
CA LYS A 81 -4.10 -4.48 -12.33
C LYS A 81 -3.39 -5.54 -11.52
N ASN A 82 -3.37 -6.80 -11.98
CA ASN A 82 -2.45 -7.82 -11.45
C ASN A 82 -1.21 -7.90 -12.33
N ASP A 83 -0.29 -6.94 -12.16
CA ASP A 83 0.91 -6.81 -12.99
C ASP A 83 2.20 -6.63 -12.19
N THR A 84 2.13 -6.80 -10.87
CA THR A 84 3.24 -6.54 -9.96
C THR A 84 3.22 -7.56 -8.81
N LEU A 85 4.38 -8.11 -8.44
CA LEU A 85 4.52 -8.92 -7.22
C LEU A 85 4.42 -8.00 -6.00
N LEU A 86 3.49 -8.29 -5.10
CA LEU A 86 3.22 -7.51 -3.89
C LEU A 86 3.64 -8.25 -2.63
N HIS A 87 3.92 -7.47 -1.60
CA HIS A 87 3.91 -7.92 -0.21
C HIS A 87 2.48 -8.08 0.31
N GLY A 88 1.58 -7.17 -0.03
CA GLY A 88 0.17 -7.15 0.40
C GLY A 88 -0.08 -6.49 1.77
N ASP A 89 0.96 -6.30 2.58
CA ASP A 89 0.95 -5.55 3.85
C ASP A 89 2.31 -4.88 4.06
N TYR A 90 2.67 -3.98 3.14
CA TYR A 90 3.98 -3.32 3.12
C TYR A 90 4.13 -2.25 4.22
N CYS A 91 4.19 -2.69 5.47
CA CYS A 91 4.30 -1.85 6.66
C CYS A 91 5.68 -1.95 7.33
N LEU A 92 6.10 -0.92 8.08
CA LEU A 92 7.40 -0.86 8.76
C LEU A 92 7.76 -2.08 9.62
N PRO A 93 6.86 -2.71 10.41
CA PRO A 93 7.23 -3.91 11.17
C PRO A 93 7.58 -5.10 10.28
N ASN A 94 7.10 -5.14 9.04
CA ASN A 94 7.23 -6.28 8.13
C ASN A 94 8.52 -6.23 7.30
N ILE A 95 9.34 -5.19 7.49
CA ILE A 95 10.55 -4.94 6.71
C ILE A 95 11.77 -4.99 7.62
N ILE A 96 12.65 -5.96 7.37
CA ILE A 96 13.84 -6.17 8.18
C ILE A 96 15.02 -5.39 7.62
N LEU A 97 15.53 -4.46 8.43
CA LEU A 97 16.71 -3.66 8.14
C LEU A 97 17.80 -3.93 9.20
N ASP A 98 19.01 -4.22 8.74
CA ASP A 98 20.23 -4.23 9.56
C ASP A 98 21.18 -3.14 9.09
N ASN A 99 21.37 -2.12 9.93
CA ASN A 99 22.21 -0.96 9.63
C ASN A 99 21.91 -0.34 8.26
N TRP A 100 20.64 -0.11 7.97
CA TRP A 100 20.13 0.42 6.69
C TRP A 100 20.29 -0.51 5.49
N LYS A 101 20.73 -1.76 5.69
CA LYS A 101 20.73 -2.78 4.65
C LYS A 101 19.48 -3.62 4.78
N PHE A 102 18.76 -3.79 3.67
CA PHE A 102 17.63 -4.70 3.58
C PHE A 102 18.06 -6.15 3.84
N LYS A 103 17.25 -6.88 4.60
CA LYS A 103 17.49 -8.28 4.97
C LYS A 103 16.35 -9.22 4.63
N GLY A 104 15.14 -8.70 4.43
CA GLY A 104 14.00 -9.51 4.06
C GLY A 104 12.68 -8.86 4.43
N PHE A 105 11.62 -9.41 3.84
CA PHE A 105 10.24 -9.17 4.22
C PHE A 105 9.76 -10.32 5.11
N ILE A 106 8.84 -10.03 6.02
CA ILE A 106 8.13 -11.02 6.84
C ILE A 106 6.63 -10.76 6.70
N ASP A 107 5.81 -11.70 7.18
CA ASP A 107 4.35 -11.58 7.13
C ASP A 107 3.79 -11.47 5.69
N LEU A 108 4.04 -12.53 4.90
CA LEU A 108 3.72 -12.61 3.47
C LEU A 108 2.41 -13.37 3.21
N ASP A 109 1.50 -13.42 4.16
CA ASP A 109 0.22 -14.13 4.02
C ASP A 109 -0.70 -13.47 2.96
N CYS A 110 -0.56 -12.15 2.80
CA CYS A 110 -1.24 -11.35 1.79
C CYS A 110 -0.41 -11.16 0.51
N ALA A 111 0.74 -11.81 0.37
CA ALA A 111 1.56 -11.66 -0.83
C ALA A 111 0.90 -12.29 -2.07
N GLY A 112 1.25 -11.77 -3.25
CA GLY A 112 0.74 -12.25 -4.53
C GLY A 112 0.89 -11.22 -5.64
N VAL A 113 0.42 -11.55 -6.84
CA VAL A 113 0.41 -10.60 -7.97
C VAL A 113 -0.85 -9.76 -7.90
N GLY A 114 -0.66 -8.44 -7.87
CA GLY A 114 -1.72 -7.48 -7.69
C GLY A 114 -1.32 -6.07 -8.12
N ASP A 115 -2.17 -5.10 -7.78
CA ASP A 115 -1.89 -3.71 -8.09
C ASP A 115 -0.91 -3.13 -7.10
N ARG A 116 0.23 -2.65 -7.60
CA ARG A 116 1.30 -2.00 -6.80
C ARG A 116 0.82 -0.90 -5.86
N HIS A 117 -0.31 -0.27 -6.17
CA HIS A 117 -0.85 0.82 -5.35
C HIS A 117 -1.31 0.33 -3.97
N ILE A 118 -1.54 -0.97 -3.79
CA ILE A 118 -1.81 -1.59 -2.49
C ILE A 118 -0.61 -1.38 -1.56
N ASP A 119 0.57 -1.85 -1.96
CA ASP A 119 1.79 -1.69 -1.14
C ASP A 119 2.25 -0.22 -1.06
N LEU A 120 2.04 0.58 -2.12
CA LEU A 120 2.36 2.01 -2.08
C LEU A 120 1.49 2.76 -1.07
N PHE A 121 0.21 2.41 -0.96
CA PHE A 121 -0.69 2.96 0.02
C PHE A 121 -0.22 2.64 1.44
N TRP A 122 0.06 1.36 1.72
CA TRP A 122 0.53 0.90 3.03
C TRP A 122 1.90 1.44 3.39
N GLY A 123 2.83 1.52 2.43
CA GLY A 123 4.15 2.11 2.60
C GLY A 123 4.10 3.59 2.99
N ALA A 124 3.23 4.38 2.34
CA ALA A 124 3.02 5.78 2.71
C ALA A 124 2.29 5.91 4.07
N TRP A 125 1.28 5.06 4.31
CA TRP A 125 0.53 5.05 5.56
C TRP A 125 1.42 4.74 6.76
N THR A 126 2.25 3.69 6.68
CA THR A 126 3.12 3.28 7.80
C THR A 126 4.15 4.36 8.14
N LEU A 127 4.64 5.12 7.15
CA LEU A 127 5.56 6.24 7.36
C LEU A 127 4.85 7.35 8.14
N ASN A 128 3.67 7.78 7.70
CA ASN A 128 2.89 8.79 8.40
C ASN A 128 2.55 8.34 9.83
N PHE A 129 2.07 7.10 10.01
CA PHE A 129 1.71 6.56 11.31
C PHE A 129 2.87 6.54 12.31
N ASN A 130 4.07 6.11 11.89
CA ASN A 130 5.20 5.96 12.80
C ASN A 130 6.01 7.25 13.00
N ILE A 131 6.04 8.15 12.02
CA ILE A 131 6.75 9.43 12.12
C ILE A 131 5.84 10.52 12.70
N GLY A 132 4.51 10.38 12.56
CA GLY A 132 3.50 11.32 13.03
C GLY A 132 3.24 12.49 12.09
N THR A 133 3.59 12.37 10.80
CA THR A 133 3.39 13.43 9.80
C THR A 133 3.46 12.89 8.38
N ASP A 134 2.58 13.41 7.52
CA ASP A 134 2.47 13.01 6.10
C ASP A 134 3.46 13.76 5.18
N GLN A 135 4.30 14.66 5.72
CA GLN A 135 5.24 15.48 4.93
C GLN A 135 6.26 14.68 4.11
N TYR A 136 6.42 13.39 4.42
CA TYR A 136 7.36 12.50 3.74
C TYR A 136 6.73 11.61 2.66
N ARG A 137 5.39 11.63 2.51
CA ARG A 137 4.66 10.85 1.52
C ARG A 137 5.19 11.08 0.11
N ASP A 138 5.35 12.35 -0.27
CA ASP A 138 5.87 12.69 -1.59
C ASP A 138 7.31 12.22 -1.80
N ARG A 139 8.16 12.32 -0.78
CA ARG A 139 9.54 11.82 -0.87
C ARG A 139 9.57 10.30 -1.12
N PHE A 140 8.73 9.54 -0.41
CA PHE A 140 8.61 8.10 -0.61
C PHE A 140 8.18 7.77 -2.04
N PHE A 141 7.19 8.49 -2.57
CA PHE A 141 6.73 8.33 -3.95
C PHE A 141 7.77 8.75 -5.00
N ASP A 142 8.53 9.81 -4.76
CA ASP A 142 9.63 10.24 -5.64
C ASP A 142 10.75 9.21 -5.66
N ALA A 143 11.15 8.70 -4.50
CA ALA A 143 12.19 7.68 -4.39
C ALA A 143 11.77 6.34 -5.00
N TYR A 144 10.48 6.00 -4.97
CA TYR A 144 9.95 4.79 -5.60
C TYR A 144 9.93 4.89 -7.12
N GLY A 145 9.67 6.08 -7.65
CA GLY A 145 9.47 6.35 -9.08
C GLY A 145 8.10 6.96 -9.34
N ARG A 146 8.02 8.30 -9.29
CA ARG A 146 6.78 9.07 -9.37
C ARG A 146 5.95 8.79 -10.62
N ASP A 147 6.62 8.53 -11.75
CA ASP A 147 6.01 8.22 -13.05
C ASP A 147 5.16 6.94 -13.02
N ARG A 148 5.33 6.10 -12.00
CA ARG A 148 4.65 4.81 -11.86
C ARG A 148 3.44 4.84 -10.93
N ILE A 149 3.16 6.02 -10.38
CA ILE A 149 2.11 6.24 -9.39
C ILE A 149 0.92 6.91 -10.07
N ASP A 150 -0.18 6.18 -10.08
CA ASP A 150 -1.49 6.61 -10.53
C ASP A 150 -2.30 7.04 -9.29
N VAL A 151 -2.62 8.33 -9.22
CA VAL A 151 -3.33 8.92 -8.08
C VAL A 151 -4.75 8.35 -7.95
N ASP A 152 -5.41 8.04 -9.07
CA ASP A 152 -6.75 7.46 -9.03
C ASP A 152 -6.72 6.04 -8.46
N ARG A 153 -5.69 5.25 -8.78
CA ARG A 153 -5.52 3.92 -8.18
C ARG A 153 -5.14 3.98 -6.72
N LEU A 154 -4.28 4.92 -6.33
CA LEU A 154 -3.94 5.11 -4.92
C LEU A 154 -5.18 5.51 -4.10
N LYS A 155 -6.01 6.41 -4.65
CA LYS A 155 -7.30 6.78 -4.04
C LYS A 155 -8.26 5.60 -4.00
N LEU A 156 -8.32 4.80 -5.06
CA LEU A 156 -9.15 3.59 -5.13
C LEU A 156 -8.78 2.60 -4.03
N VAL A 157 -7.49 2.31 -3.86
CA VAL A 157 -6.98 1.48 -2.76
C VAL A 157 -7.39 2.06 -1.41
N GLY A 158 -7.17 3.36 -1.18
CA GLY A 158 -7.62 4.01 0.05
C GLY A 158 -9.13 3.85 0.32
N CYS A 159 -9.97 3.93 -0.72
CA CYS A 159 -11.39 3.65 -0.61
C CYS A 159 -11.68 2.19 -0.29
N CYS A 160 -10.95 1.24 -0.89
CA CYS A 160 -11.07 -0.18 -0.56
C CYS A 160 -10.70 -0.46 0.91
N GLU A 161 -9.63 0.15 1.42
CA GLU A 161 -9.20 0.01 2.82
C GLU A 161 -10.24 0.53 3.83
N VAL A 162 -11.16 1.41 3.41
CA VAL A 162 -12.31 1.78 4.25
C VAL A 162 -13.09 0.54 4.67
N PHE A 163 -13.19 -0.48 3.82
CA PHE A 163 -13.96 -1.69 4.07
C PHE A 163 -13.08 -2.88 4.51
N GLY A 164 -11.76 -2.74 4.48
CA GLY A 164 -10.81 -3.75 4.96
C GLY A 164 -10.54 -4.89 4.00
#